data_AF-A0A956KJX8-F1
#
_entry.id   AF-A0A956KJX8-F1
#
_cell.length_a   1.000
_cell.length_b   1.000
_cell.length_c   1.000
_cell.angle_alpha   90.00
_cell.angle_beta   90.00
_cell.angle_gamma   90.00
#
_symmetry.space_group_name_H-M   'P 1'
#
loop_
_entity.id
_entity.type
_entity.pdbx_description
1 polymer ?
#
loop_
_entity_poly.entity_id
_entity_poly.type
_entity_poly.pdbx_seq_one_letter_code
_entity_poly.pdbx_strand_id
1 'polypeptide(L)' 'MTPLDRGLEREEAVRRLAEGGQNVLAAQERTPPWRQILAQIRSPLVLILIAAVVVAALMGDLPDAFAIAVIVTLNA' A
#
# COMPACT_ATOMS: atom_id res chain seq x y z
N MET A 1 5.57 38.68 11.07
CA MET A 1 5.20 38.69 9.64
C MET A 1 6.42 39.13 8.85
N THR A 2 6.94 38.31 7.95
CA THR A 2 8.05 38.70 7.05
C THR A 2 7.51 39.63 5.96
N PRO A 3 8.16 40.77 5.65
CA PRO A 3 7.85 41.56 4.47
C PRO A 3 8.00 40.71 3.21
N LEU A 4 7.12 40.86 2.21
CA LEU A 4 7.18 40.07 0.96
C LEU A 4 8.42 40.37 0.11
N ASP A 5 9.04 41.51 0.35
CA ASP A 5 10.20 42.10 -0.33
C ASP A 5 11.55 41.79 0.35
N ARG A 6 11.54 41.33 1.61
CA ARG A 6 12.72 40.82 2.32
C ARG A 6 12.39 39.48 2.95
N GLY A 7 13.05 38.42 2.47
CA GLY A 7 12.94 37.07 3.03
C GLY A 7 13.31 36.99 4.52
N LEU A 8 13.30 35.77 5.06
CA LEU A 8 13.62 35.53 6.47
C LEU A 8 15.06 35.95 6.79
N GLU A 9 15.24 36.61 7.92
CA GLU A 9 16.58 36.79 8.49
C GLU A 9 17.18 35.44 8.89
N ARG A 10 18.51 35.35 8.84
CA ARG A 10 19.23 34.08 9.04
C ARG A 10 18.93 33.44 10.39
N GLU A 11 18.81 34.24 11.46
CA GLU A 11 18.42 33.76 12.80
C GLU A 11 17.00 33.20 12.83
N GLU A 12 16.06 33.90 12.20
CA GLU A 12 14.66 33.47 12.10
C GLU A 12 14.53 32.17 11.30
N ALA A 13 15.31 32.01 10.23
CA ALA A 13 15.35 30.80 9.43
C ALA A 13 15.92 29.60 10.22
N VAL A 14 16.99 29.81 10.98
CA VAL A 14 17.59 28.76 11.84
C VAL A 14 16.63 28.37 12.96
N ARG A 15 15.97 29.33 13.61
CA ARG A 15 14.99 29.06 14.66
C ARG A 15 13.82 28.21 14.13
N ARG A 16 13.27 28.59 12.98
CA ARG A 16 12.20 27.82 12.33
C ARG A 16 12.62 26.44 11.87
N LEU A 17 13.86 26.28 11.41
CA LEU A 17 14.40 24.96 11.05
C LEU A 17 14.56 24.06 12.29
N ALA A 18 14.97 24.63 13.43
CA ALA A 18 15.09 23.90 14.69
C ALA A 18 13.73 23.46 15.27
N GLU A 19 12.71 24.33 15.16
CA GLU A 19 11.36 24.05 15.67
C GLU A 19 10.53 23.16 14.74
N GLY A 20 10.59 23.42 13.43
CA GLY A 20 9.77 22.74 12.42
C GLY A 20 10.44 21.53 11.77
N GLY A 21 11.75 21.35 12.00
CA GLY A 21 12.54 20.36 11.29
C GLY A 21 12.69 20.68 9.80
N GLN A 22 13.35 19.79 9.07
CA GLN A 22 13.40 19.89 7.62
C GLN A 22 12.00 19.67 7.04
N ASN A 23 11.61 20.50 6.08
CA ASN A 23 10.36 20.32 5.33
C ASN A 23 10.49 19.18 4.31
N VAL A 24 10.72 17.96 4.81
CA VAL A 24 10.82 16.73 4.05
C VAL A 24 9.74 15.77 4.52
N LEU A 25 8.98 15.24 3.56
CA LEU A 25 8.02 14.19 3.81
C LEU A 25 8.79 12.94 4.25
N ALA A 26 8.35 12.30 5.33
CA ALA A 26 8.92 11.05 5.79
C ALA A 26 8.93 10.05 4.62
N ALA A 27 10.10 9.47 4.35
CA ALA A 27 10.21 8.43 3.34
C ALA A 27 9.27 7.29 3.73
N GLN A 28 8.30 7.00 2.87
CA GLN A 28 7.38 5.89 3.09
C GLN A 28 8.22 4.61 3.09
N GLU A 29 8.21 3.87 4.20
CA GLU A 29 8.90 2.59 4.26
C GLU A 29 8.40 1.72 3.11
N ARG A 30 9.33 1.25 2.26
CA ARG A 30 8.99 0.37 1.15
C ARG A 30 8.42 -0.92 1.74
N THR A 31 7.11 -1.06 1.70
CA THR A 31 6.46 -2.32 2.05
C THR A 31 6.90 -3.35 1.02
N PRO A 32 7.50 -4.48 1.45
CA PRO A 32 7.92 -5.49 0.51
C PRO A 32 6.70 -6.16 -0.12
N PRO A 33 6.75 -6.57 -1.40
CA PRO A 33 5.58 -7.04 -2.16
C PRO A 33 4.92 -8.27 -1.54
N TRP A 34 5.69 -9.17 -0.91
CA TRP A 34 5.14 -10.33 -0.20
C TRP A 34 4.21 -9.93 0.97
N ARG A 35 4.45 -8.78 1.60
CA ARG A 35 3.66 -8.29 2.74
C ARG A 35 2.31 -7.74 2.29
N GLN A 36 2.24 -7.23 1.05
CA GLN A 36 0.97 -6.84 0.43
C GLN A 36 0.12 -8.07 0.09
N ILE A 37 0.73 -9.12 -0.47
CA ILE A 37 0.06 -10.41 -0.72
C ILE A 37 -0.49 -10.99 0.59
N LEU A 38 0.30 -10.98 1.67
CA LEU A 38 -0.14 -11.47 2.97
C LEU A 38 -1.29 -10.65 3.57
N ALA A 39 -1.33 -9.35 3.30
CA ALA A 39 -2.45 -8.50 3.70
C ALA A 39 -3.73 -8.84 2.90
N GLN A 40 -3.59 -9.15 1.61
CA GLN A 40 -4.70 -9.49 0.71
C GLN A 40 -5.38 -10.82 1.09
N ILE A 41 -4.61 -11.82 1.54
CA ILE A 41 -5.15 -13.11 2.04
C ILE A 41 -6.08 -12.92 3.25
N ARG A 42 -5.91 -11.83 4.02
CA ARG A 42 -6.78 -11.52 5.17
C ARG A 42 -8.11 -10.87 4.77
N SER A 43 -8.31 -10.58 3.48
CA SER A 43 -9.58 -10.06 2.98
C SER A 43 -10.63 -11.18 2.97
N PRO A 44 -11.84 -10.95 3.51
CA PRO A 44 -12.91 -11.95 3.52
C PRO A 44 -13.28 -12.40 2.10
N LEU A 45 -13.19 -11.51 1.11
CA LEU A 45 -13.46 -11.83 -0.29
C LEU A 45 -12.44 -12.84 -0.84
N VAL A 46 -11.15 -12.65 -0.56
CA VAL A 46 -10.08 -13.55 -1.03
C VAL A 46 -10.20 -14.93 -0.40
N LEU A 47 -10.56 -15.00 0.87
CA LEU A 47 -10.82 -16.28 1.54
C LEU A 47 -11.97 -17.07 0.88
N ILE A 48 -13.04 -16.37 0.49
CA ILE A 48 -14.16 -16.98 -0.24
C ILE A 48 -13.68 -17.51 -1.60
N LEU A 49 -12.87 -16.75 -2.34
CA LEU A 49 -12.34 -17.20 -3.63
C LEU A 49 -11.41 -18.41 -3.50
N ILE A 50 -10.54 -18.44 -2.49
CA ILE A 50 -9.70 -19.61 -2.19
C ILE A 50 -10.58 -20.83 -1.89
N ALA A 51 -11.63 -20.66 -1.06
CA ALA A 51 -12.57 -21.74 -0.77
C ALA A 51 -13.30 -22.24 -2.03
N ALA A 52 -13.70 -21.32 -2.92
CA ALA A 52 -14.35 -21.67 -4.19
C ALA A 52 -13.43 -22.50 -5.11
N VAL A 53 -12.14 -22.12 -5.22
CA VAL A 53 -11.14 -22.88 -5.97
C VAL A 53 -10.98 -24.29 -5.39
N VAL A 54 -10.91 -24.43 -4.06
CA VAL A 54 -10.82 -25.75 -3.40
C VAL A 54 -12.04 -26.59 -3.70
N VAL A 55 -13.25 -26.03 -3.58
CA VAL A 55 -14.50 -26.75 -3.87
C VAL A 55 -14.56 -27.18 -5.34
N ALA A 56 -14.25 -26.29 -6.29
CA ALA A 56 -14.23 -26.61 -7.72
C ALA A 56 -13.22 -27.73 -8.05
N ALA A 57 -12.02 -27.66 -7.46
CA ALA A 57 -11.01 -28.70 -7.61
C ALA A 57 -11.46 -30.05 -7.04
N LEU A 58 -12.15 -30.06 -5.89
CA LEU A 58 -12.71 -31.28 -5.31
C LEU A 58 -13.85 -31.88 -6.15
N MET A 59 -14.62 -31.05 -6.85
CA MET A 59 -15.62 -31.50 -7.83
C MET A 59 -15.01 -32.08 -9.12
N GLY A 60 -13.69 -31.92 -9.33
CA GLY A 60 -13.02 -32.31 -10.56
C GLY A 60 -13.22 -31.32 -11.71
N ASP A 61 -13.81 -30.15 -11.45
CA ASP A 61 -14.03 -29.10 -12.43
C ASP A 61 -12.79 -28.19 -12.51
N LEU A 62 -11.76 -28.73 -13.15
CA LEU A 62 -10.49 -28.03 -13.39
C LEU A 62 -10.65 -26.74 -14.22
N PRO A 63 -11.53 -26.68 -15.26
CA PRO A 63 -11.80 -25.43 -15.99
C PRO A 63 -12.28 -24.30 -15.09
N ASP A 64 -13.27 -24.56 -14.22
CA ASP A 64 -13.83 -23.54 -13.33
C ASP A 64 -12.82 -23.11 -12.26
N ALA A 65 -12.10 -24.07 -11.66
CA ALA A 65 -11.04 -23.77 -10.70
C ALA A 65 -9.95 -22.88 -11.32
N PHE A 66 -9.56 -23.16 -12.57
CA PHE A 66 -8.55 -22.39 -13.29
C PHE A 66 -9.04 -20.98 -13.64
N ALA A 67 -10.28 -20.84 -14.10
CA ALA A 67 -10.88 -19.54 -14.40
C ALA A 67 -10.90 -18.62 -13.16
N ILE A 68 -11.32 -19.15 -12.01
CA ILE A 68 -11.36 -18.40 -10.75
C ILE A 68 -9.93 -17.98 -10.34
N ALA A 69 -8.96 -18.91 -10.41
CA ALA A 69 -7.57 -18.61 -10.06
C ALA A 69 -6.95 -17.50 -10.93
N VAL A 70 -7.23 -17.50 -12.23
CA VAL A 70 -6.75 -16.46 -13.16
C VAL A 70 -7.35 -15.09 -12.82
N ILE A 71 -8.67 -15.03 -12.57
CA ILE A 71 -9.34 -13.78 -12.20
C ILE A 71 -8.74 -13.18 -10.92
N VAL A 72 -8.53 -14.01 -9.88
CA VAL A 72 -7.94 -13.56 -8.61
C VAL A 72 -6.54 -13.00 -8.83
N THR A 73 -5.73 -13.68 -9.64
CA THR A 73 -4.32 -13.32 -9.88
C THR A 73 -4.19 -12.03 -10.70
N LEU A 74 -5.11 -11.79 -11.65
CA LEU A 74 -5.08 -10.59 -12.51
C LEU A 74 -5.68 -9.35 -11.84
N ASN A 75 -6.59 -9.54 -10.89
CA ASN A 75 -7.23 -8.44 -10.15
C ASN A 75 -6.36 -7.90 -9.00
N ALA A 76 -5.20 -8.51 -8.75
CA ALA A 76 -4.27 -8.14 -7.68
C ALA A 76 -3.37 -6.96 -8.03
#